data_AF-A0A7X2MTT2-F1
#
_entry.id   AF-A0A7X2MTT2-F1
#
_cell.length_a   1.000
_cell.length_b   1.000
_cell.length_c   1.000
_cell.angle_alpha   90.00
_cell.angle_beta   90.00
_cell.angle_gamma   90.00
#
_symmetry.space_group_name_H-M   'P 1'
#
loop_
_entity.id
_entity.type
_entity.pdbx_description
1 polymer ?
#
loop_
_entity_poly.entity_id
_entity_poly.type
_entity_poly.pdbx_seq_one_letter_code
_entity_poly.pdbx_strand_id
1 'polypeptide(L)'
;QMNGGQLDELINKANTQLAEADRHFKIYYHLPTTSGLDETMGDTLEADYANYENGLKAMVKSLQARDLEGMFKQNIEQKQVAMQESYNKWRARQTELSDQGMEQNQKAFKQMMWLLAAIGVAVLAVIITCWFGLRQVLIQPLQQLLAQIRAIASGDLTQPIVVE
;
A
#
# COMPACT_ATOMS: atom_id res chain seq x y z
N GLN A 1 51.39 -15.97 -10.63
CA GLN A 1 51.57 -16.37 -9.22
C GLN A 1 50.88 -15.31 -8.37
N MET A 2 49.78 -15.63 -7.69
CA MET A 2 49.22 -14.71 -6.68
C MET A 2 50.17 -14.72 -5.48
N ASN A 3 50.68 -13.56 -5.06
CA ASN A 3 51.49 -13.45 -3.86
C ASN A 3 50.63 -13.81 -2.64
N GLY A 4 51.15 -14.58 -1.69
CA GLY A 4 50.40 -15.08 -0.52
C GLY A 4 49.60 -14.00 0.22
N GLY A 5 50.14 -12.78 0.32
CA GLY A 5 49.45 -11.64 0.94
C GLY A 5 48.17 -11.18 0.21
N GLN A 6 48.08 -11.32 -1.12
CA GLN A 6 46.85 -10.99 -1.86
C GLN A 6 45.74 -12.02 -1.61
N LEU A 7 46.11 -13.29 -1.44
CA LEU A 7 45.15 -14.36 -1.13
C LEU A 7 44.58 -14.17 0.28
N ASP A 8 45.44 -13.84 1.25
CA ASP A 8 45.02 -13.59 2.64
C ASP A 8 44.08 -12.38 2.73
N GLU A 9 44.34 -11.31 1.97
CA GLU A 9 43.45 -10.14 1.88
C GLU A 9 42.07 -10.51 1.30
N LEU A 10 42.03 -11.30 0.22
CA LEU A 10 40.78 -11.76 -0.38
C LEU A 10 39.96 -12.63 0.58
N ILE A 11 40.62 -13.54 1.31
CA ILE A 11 39.99 -14.38 2.32
C ILE A 11 39.41 -13.53 3.46
N ASN A 12 40.16 -12.54 3.95
CA ASN A 12 39.69 -11.61 4.98
C ASN A 12 38.48 -10.79 4.51
N LYS A 13 38.49 -10.33 3.25
CA LYS A 13 37.35 -9.64 2.64
C LYS A 13 36.13 -10.55 2.53
N ALA A 14 36.31 -11.78 2.07
CA ALA A 14 35.23 -12.76 1.97
C ALA A 14 34.60 -13.07 3.34
N ASN A 15 35.41 -13.25 4.37
CA ASN A 15 34.92 -13.46 5.74
C ASN A 15 34.14 -12.26 6.26
N THR A 16 34.61 -11.03 5.99
CA THR A 16 33.90 -9.81 6.36
C THR A 16 32.52 -9.73 5.68
N GLN A 17 32.46 -10.02 4.38
CA GLN A 17 31.21 -10.01 3.62
C GLN A 17 30.24 -11.11 4.09
N LEU A 18 30.73 -12.30 4.41
CA LEU A 18 29.90 -13.37 4.99
C LEU A 18 29.32 -12.97 6.35
N ALA A 19 30.13 -12.31 7.20
CA ALA A 19 29.64 -11.82 8.49
C ALA A 19 28.59 -10.70 8.33
N GLU A 20 28.75 -9.83 7.35
CA GLU A 20 27.75 -8.81 7.02
C GLU A 20 26.45 -9.42 6.48
N ALA A 21 26.57 -10.41 5.59
CA ALA A 21 25.43 -11.16 5.07
C ALA A 21 24.65 -11.87 6.19
N ASP A 22 25.33 -12.52 7.15
CA ASP A 22 24.71 -13.16 8.31
C ASP A 22 23.94 -12.16 9.18
N ARG A 23 24.50 -10.95 9.39
CA ARG A 23 23.79 -9.88 10.12
C ARG A 23 22.49 -9.48 9.40
N HIS A 24 22.55 -9.27 8.10
CA HIS A 24 21.37 -8.91 7.31
C HIS A 24 20.33 -10.04 7.29
N PHE A 25 20.77 -11.28 7.18
CA PHE A 25 19.88 -12.43 7.22
C PHE A 25 19.19 -12.59 8.58
N LYS A 26 19.90 -12.37 9.69
CA LYS A 26 19.29 -12.37 11.03
C LYS A 26 18.22 -11.30 11.19
N ILE A 27 18.46 -10.10 10.65
CA ILE A 27 17.45 -9.05 10.64
C ILE A 27 16.21 -9.54 9.89
N TYR A 28 16.39 -10.10 8.70
CA TYR A 28 15.31 -10.68 7.91
C TYR A 28 14.55 -11.79 8.65
N TYR A 29 15.26 -12.75 9.24
CA TYR A 29 14.69 -13.92 9.93
C TYR A 29 13.81 -13.54 11.13
N HIS A 30 14.09 -12.39 11.76
CA HIS A 30 13.30 -11.88 12.88
C HIS A 30 12.15 -10.96 12.45
N LEU A 31 11.98 -10.68 11.16
CA LEU A 31 10.82 -9.93 10.68
C LEU A 31 9.56 -10.78 10.83
N PRO A 32 8.43 -10.17 11.21
CA PRO A 32 7.15 -10.87 11.20
C PRO A 32 6.81 -11.26 9.76
N THR A 33 6.23 -12.44 9.58
CA THR A 33 5.78 -12.92 8.27
C THR A 33 4.74 -11.97 7.68
N THR A 34 4.91 -11.62 6.40
CA THR A 34 3.94 -10.80 5.66
C THR A 34 2.61 -11.55 5.56
N SER A 35 1.53 -10.97 6.10
CA SER A 35 0.18 -11.56 6.00
C SER A 35 -0.21 -11.82 4.54
N GLY A 36 -0.64 -13.04 4.21
CA GLY A 36 -0.98 -13.46 2.84
C GLY A 36 0.18 -13.99 2.00
N LEU A 37 1.40 -14.02 2.55
CA LEU A 37 2.53 -14.75 1.98
C LEU A 37 2.48 -16.22 2.42
N ASP A 38 2.77 -17.13 1.49
CA ASP A 38 2.84 -18.57 1.76
C ASP A 38 4.07 -18.87 2.64
N GLU A 39 3.88 -19.54 3.78
CA GLU A 39 4.95 -19.92 4.72
C GLU A 39 6.04 -20.75 4.02
N THR A 40 5.66 -21.60 3.07
CA THR A 40 6.60 -22.46 2.34
C THR A 40 7.58 -21.67 1.46
N MET A 41 7.22 -20.46 1.02
CA MET A 41 8.12 -19.58 0.27
C MET A 41 9.22 -19.01 1.16
N GLY A 42 8.90 -18.69 2.42
CA GLY A 42 9.87 -18.27 3.42
C GLY A 42 10.86 -19.39 3.71
N ASP A 43 10.34 -20.57 4.04
CA ASP A 43 11.15 -21.76 4.33
C ASP A 43 12.11 -22.12 3.18
N THR A 44 11.64 -22.03 1.93
CA THR A 44 12.47 -22.33 0.75
C THR A 44 13.59 -21.30 0.59
N LEU A 45 13.28 -20.01 0.73
CA LEU A 45 14.27 -18.93 0.65
C LEU A 45 15.34 -19.06 1.74
N GLU A 46 14.93 -19.39 2.96
CA GLU A 46 15.83 -19.60 4.09
C GLU A 46 16.73 -20.83 3.87
N ALA A 47 16.17 -21.93 3.37
CA ALA A 47 16.92 -23.14 3.06
C ALA A 47 17.96 -22.90 1.94
N ASP A 48 17.58 -22.20 0.87
CA ASP A 48 18.49 -21.87 -0.23
C ASP A 48 19.59 -20.89 0.21
N TYR A 49 19.26 -19.90 1.04
CA TYR A 49 20.24 -19.02 1.65
C TYR A 49 21.25 -19.79 2.51
N ALA A 50 20.78 -20.66 3.41
CA ALA A 50 21.65 -21.48 4.25
C ALA A 50 22.55 -22.39 3.41
N ASN A 51 22.01 -22.99 2.35
CA ASN A 51 22.78 -23.84 1.43
C ASN A 51 23.87 -23.06 0.69
N TYR A 52 23.57 -21.83 0.26
CA TYR A 52 24.51 -20.95 -0.43
C TYR A 52 25.59 -20.42 0.52
N GLU A 53 25.20 -19.91 1.69
CA GLU A 53 26.12 -19.39 2.70
C GLU A 53 27.09 -20.47 3.21
N ASN A 54 26.59 -21.67 3.50
CA ASN A 54 27.44 -22.80 3.88
C ASN A 54 28.41 -23.21 2.78
N GLY A 55 27.97 -23.17 1.52
CA GLY A 55 28.84 -23.38 0.36
C GLY A 55 29.97 -22.35 0.29
N LEU A 56 29.65 -21.07 0.42
CA LEU A 56 30.65 -19.99 0.42
C LEU A 56 31.65 -20.13 1.57
N LYS A 57 31.19 -20.46 2.78
CA LYS A 57 32.06 -20.75 3.95
C LYS A 57 33.01 -21.92 3.65
N ALA A 58 32.51 -22.99 3.04
CA ALA A 58 33.34 -24.13 2.64
C ALA A 58 34.34 -23.75 1.53
N MET A 59 33.93 -22.93 0.57
CA MET A 59 34.79 -22.41 -0.50
C MET A 59 35.95 -21.59 0.08
N VAL A 60 35.70 -20.72 1.06
CA VAL A 60 36.74 -19.94 1.75
C VAL A 60 37.71 -20.85 2.51
N LYS A 61 37.21 -21.90 3.18
CA LYS A 61 38.06 -22.90 3.86
C LYS A 61 38.95 -23.66 2.86
N SER A 62 38.40 -24.07 1.72
CA SER A 62 39.16 -24.71 0.65
C SER A 62 40.24 -23.78 0.07
N LEU A 63 39.93 -22.49 -0.12
CA LEU A 63 40.92 -21.48 -0.54
C LEU A 63 42.06 -21.31 0.48
N GLN A 64 41.75 -21.28 1.78
CA GLN A 64 42.75 -21.24 2.85
C GLN A 64 43.66 -22.47 2.84
N ALA A 65 43.08 -23.65 2.59
CA ALA A 65 43.81 -24.91 2.48
C ALA A 65 44.55 -25.09 1.14
N ARG A 66 44.42 -24.14 0.19
CA ARG A 66 44.88 -24.25 -1.20
C ARG A 66 44.30 -25.48 -1.93
N ASP A 67 43.14 -25.93 -1.50
CA ASP A 67 42.40 -27.07 -2.05
C ASP A 67 41.42 -26.59 -3.13
N LEU A 68 41.89 -26.53 -4.37
CA LEU A 68 41.05 -26.12 -5.51
C LEU A 68 39.97 -27.16 -5.84
N GLU A 69 40.22 -28.44 -5.61
CA GLU A 69 39.25 -29.50 -5.88
C GLU A 69 38.05 -29.40 -4.92
N GLY A 70 38.31 -29.21 -3.63
CA GLY A 70 37.28 -28.97 -2.63
C GLY A 70 36.49 -27.68 -2.88
N MET A 71 37.13 -26.66 -3.46
CA MET A 71 36.49 -25.42 -3.87
C MET A 71 35.47 -25.67 -4.99
N PHE A 72 35.86 -26.36 -6.07
CA PHE A 72 34.96 -26.66 -7.20
C PHE A 72 33.82 -27.60 -6.80
N LYS A 73 34.05 -28.55 -5.89
CA LYS A 73 33.02 -29.46 -5.36
C LYS A 73 31.86 -28.74 -4.66
N GLN A 74 32.03 -27.50 -4.23
CA GLN A 74 30.95 -26.75 -3.58
C GLN A 74 29.80 -26.37 -4.53
N ASN A 75 30.01 -26.39 -5.86
CA ASN A 75 29.00 -26.04 -6.86
C ASN A 75 28.28 -24.71 -6.54
N ILE A 76 29.06 -23.67 -6.21
CA ILE A 76 28.55 -22.38 -5.73
C ILE A 76 27.59 -21.73 -6.73
N GLU A 77 27.87 -21.85 -8.03
CA GLU A 77 27.01 -21.30 -9.08
C GLU A 77 25.59 -21.88 -9.02
N GLN A 78 25.46 -23.20 -8.85
CA GLN A 78 24.15 -23.84 -8.75
C GLN A 78 23.39 -23.37 -7.51
N LYS A 79 24.08 -23.24 -6.37
CA LYS A 79 23.51 -22.74 -5.12
C LYS A 79 23.10 -21.27 -5.24
N GLN A 80 23.89 -20.47 -5.94
CA GLN A 80 23.60 -19.06 -6.23
C GLN A 80 22.34 -18.93 -7.09
N VAL A 81 22.21 -19.75 -8.14
CA VAL A 81 21.02 -19.76 -9.01
C VAL A 81 19.76 -20.14 -8.23
N ALA A 82 19.82 -21.19 -7.41
CA ALA A 82 18.69 -21.60 -6.57
C ALA A 82 18.25 -20.46 -5.62
N MET A 83 19.20 -19.86 -4.90
CA MET A 83 18.95 -18.72 -4.01
C MET A 83 18.38 -17.51 -4.76
N GLN A 84 18.87 -17.22 -5.96
CA GLN A 84 18.35 -16.12 -6.77
C GLN A 84 16.93 -16.38 -7.26
N GLU A 85 16.62 -17.62 -7.63
CA GLU A 85 15.28 -18.02 -8.05
C GLU A 85 14.27 -17.89 -6.91
N SER A 86 14.58 -18.43 -5.73
CA SER A 86 13.71 -18.33 -4.55
C SER A 86 13.56 -16.88 -4.09
N TYR A 87 14.63 -16.09 -4.09
CA TYR A 87 14.56 -14.65 -3.80
C TYR A 87 13.64 -13.89 -4.77
N ASN A 88 13.76 -14.15 -6.08
CA ASN A 88 12.96 -13.50 -7.10
C ASN A 88 11.47 -13.86 -6.96
N LYS A 89 11.16 -15.14 -6.70
CA LYS A 89 9.79 -15.60 -6.44
C LYS A 89 9.19 -14.92 -5.21
N TRP A 90 9.93 -14.90 -4.10
CA TRP A 90 9.52 -14.24 -2.87
C TRP A 90 9.29 -12.73 -3.09
N ARG A 91 10.21 -12.04 -3.77
CA ARG A 91 10.08 -10.61 -4.12
C ARG A 91 8.87 -10.35 -5.00
N ALA A 92 8.64 -11.15 -6.03
CA ALA A 92 7.51 -10.99 -6.93
C ALA A 92 6.18 -11.11 -6.17
N ARG A 93 6.07 -12.10 -5.27
CA ARG A 93 4.86 -12.30 -4.47
C ARG A 93 4.62 -11.16 -3.48
N GLN A 94 5.67 -10.66 -2.84
CA GLN A 94 5.57 -9.49 -1.96
C GLN A 94 5.14 -8.22 -2.72
N THR A 95 5.68 -7.98 -3.92
CA THR A 95 5.24 -6.87 -4.77
C THR A 95 3.77 -7.01 -5.14
N GLU A 96 3.32 -8.20 -5.53
CA GLU A 96 1.91 -8.46 -5.87
C GLU A 96 0.98 -8.18 -4.68
N LEU A 97 1.33 -8.64 -3.47
CA LEU A 97 0.56 -8.35 -2.26
C LEU A 97 0.52 -6.85 -1.94
N SER A 98 1.64 -6.14 -2.14
CA SER A 98 1.72 -4.69 -1.97
C SER A 98 0.83 -3.95 -2.98
N ASP A 99 0.85 -4.37 -4.25
CA ASP A 99 0.04 -3.78 -5.31
C ASP A 99 -1.45 -4.03 -5.10
N GLN A 100 -1.84 -5.24 -4.66
CA GLN A 100 -3.22 -5.55 -4.27
C GLN A 100 -3.70 -4.66 -3.12
N GLY A 101 -2.85 -4.42 -2.12
CA GLY A 101 -3.13 -3.47 -1.04
C GLY A 101 -3.33 -2.04 -1.56
N MET A 102 -2.52 -1.60 -2.53
CA MET A 102 -2.66 -0.28 -3.15
C MET A 102 -3.93 -0.14 -4.00
N GLU A 103 -4.28 -1.15 -4.81
CA GLU A 103 -5.51 -1.15 -5.60
C GLU A 103 -6.77 -1.14 -4.74
N GLN A 104 -6.79 -1.94 -3.67
CA GLN A 104 -7.90 -1.96 -2.73
C GLN A 104 -8.06 -0.60 -2.04
N ASN A 105 -6.94 0.03 -1.67
CA ASN A 105 -6.95 1.36 -1.10
C ASN A 105 -7.47 2.42 -2.10
N GLN A 106 -7.07 2.35 -3.38
CA GLN A 106 -7.62 3.24 -4.41
C GLN A 106 -9.13 3.09 -4.62
N LYS A 107 -9.65 1.86 -4.61
CA LYS A 107 -11.10 1.61 -4.69
C LYS A 107 -11.83 2.20 -3.48
N ALA A 108 -11.31 2.00 -2.27
CA ALA A 108 -11.86 2.58 -1.05
C ALA A 108 -11.84 4.11 -1.09
N PHE A 109 -10.75 4.72 -1.53
CA PHE A 109 -10.64 6.18 -1.73
C PHE A 109 -11.68 6.70 -2.73
N LYS A 110 -11.84 6.05 -3.88
CA LYS A 110 -12.85 6.43 -4.89
C LYS A 110 -14.27 6.27 -4.37
N GLN A 111 -14.56 5.20 -3.63
CA GLN A 111 -15.86 5.01 -2.98
C GLN A 111 -16.13 6.10 -1.94
N MET A 112 -15.14 6.44 -1.12
CA MET A 112 -15.25 7.50 -0.11
C MET A 112 -15.50 8.87 -0.77
N MET A 113 -14.84 9.16 -1.89
CA MET A 113 -15.07 10.37 -2.69
C MET A 113 -16.51 10.44 -3.20
N TRP A 114 -17.04 9.34 -3.74
CA TRP A 114 -18.43 9.26 -4.21
C TRP A 114 -19.44 9.41 -3.07
N LEU A 115 -19.18 8.79 -1.92
CA LEU A 115 -20.01 8.94 -0.73
C LEU A 115 -20.07 10.39 -0.27
N LEU A 116 -18.92 11.07 -0.22
CA LEU A 116 -18.82 12.48 0.16
C LEU A 116 -19.55 13.38 -0.83
N ALA A 117 -19.41 13.12 -2.13
CA ALA A 117 -20.14 13.83 -3.17
C ALA A 117 -21.67 13.64 -3.03
N ALA A 118 -22.13 12.42 -2.76
CA ALA A 118 -23.55 12.12 -2.56
C ALA A 118 -24.14 12.85 -1.35
N ILE A 119 -23.41 12.89 -0.23
CA ILE A 119 -23.80 13.66 0.96
C ILE A 119 -23.86 15.16 0.62
N GLY A 120 -22.87 15.68 -0.11
CA GLY A 120 -22.86 17.07 -0.55
C GLY A 120 -24.09 17.44 -1.39
N VAL A 121 -24.46 16.60 -2.35
CA VAL A 121 -25.67 16.79 -3.18
C VAL A 121 -26.94 16.72 -2.32
N ALA A 122 -27.03 15.78 -1.38
CA ALA A 122 -28.18 15.65 -0.50
C ALA A 122 -28.40 16.91 0.36
N VAL A 123 -27.32 17.48 0.92
CA VAL A 123 -27.39 18.73 1.69
C VAL A 123 -27.88 19.89 0.83
N LEU A 124 -27.35 20.03 -0.39
CA LEU A 124 -27.81 21.06 -1.33
C LEU A 124 -29.29 20.92 -1.68
N ALA A 125 -29.76 19.69 -1.91
CA ALA A 125 -31.18 19.42 -2.17
C ALA A 125 -32.06 19.89 -1.00
N VAL A 126 -31.68 19.58 0.24
CA VAL A 126 -32.40 20.04 1.44
C VAL A 126 -32.44 21.57 1.53
N ILE A 127 -31.34 22.26 1.25
CA ILE A 127 -31.30 23.74 1.25
C ILE A 127 -32.28 24.31 0.22
N ILE A 128 -32.30 23.76 -1.00
CA ILE A 128 -33.22 24.18 -2.06
C ILE A 128 -34.66 23.92 -1.65
N THR A 129 -34.98 22.73 -1.11
CA THR A 129 -36.32 22.41 -0.62
C THR A 129 -36.77 23.36 0.47
N CYS A 130 -35.91 23.67 1.45
CA CYS A 130 -36.21 24.65 2.50
C CYS A 130 -36.44 26.05 1.92
N TRP A 131 -35.65 26.48 0.92
CA TRP A 131 -35.83 27.75 0.24
C TRP A 131 -37.20 27.87 -0.45
N PHE A 132 -37.59 26.84 -1.21
CA PHE A 132 -38.91 26.81 -1.85
C PHE A 132 -40.04 26.78 -0.81
N GLY A 133 -39.90 25.96 0.25
CA GLY A 133 -40.86 25.91 1.36
C GLY A 133 -41.04 27.27 2.03
N LEU A 134 -39.95 27.96 2.40
CA LEU A 134 -40.01 29.29 3.01
C LEU A 134 -40.61 30.34 2.05
N ARG A 135 -40.23 30.31 0.77
CA ARG A 135 -40.78 31.25 -0.23
C ARG A 135 -42.29 31.08 -0.41
N GLN A 136 -42.78 29.85 -0.43
CA GLN A 136 -44.18 29.54 -0.65
C GLN A 136 -45.04 29.72 0.61
N VAL A 137 -44.49 29.41 1.80
CA VAL A 137 -45.24 29.48 3.07
C VAL A 137 -45.20 30.88 3.72
N LEU A 138 -44.12 31.66 3.56
CA LEU A 138 -43.98 32.95 4.26
C LEU A 138 -44.06 34.15 3.31
N ILE A 139 -43.36 34.13 2.18
CA ILE A 139 -43.19 35.35 1.37
C ILE A 139 -44.44 35.65 0.54
N GLN A 140 -45.06 34.64 -0.09
CA GLN A 140 -46.29 34.84 -0.87
C GLN A 140 -47.50 35.31 -0.04
N PRO A 141 -47.81 34.73 1.14
CA PRO A 141 -48.95 35.20 1.92
C PRO A 141 -48.69 36.56 2.60
N LEU A 142 -47.45 36.92 2.94
CA LEU A 142 -47.14 38.26 3.48
C LEU A 142 -47.42 39.38 2.46
N GLN A 143 -47.22 39.12 1.16
CA GLN A 143 -47.59 40.08 0.11
C GLN A 143 -49.11 40.23 -0.01
N GLN A 144 -49.88 39.16 0.20
CA GLN A 144 -51.35 39.22 0.22
C GLN A 144 -51.89 39.96 1.45
N LEU A 145 -51.27 39.80 2.62
CA LEU A 145 -51.64 40.52 3.84
C LEU A 145 -51.32 42.02 3.75
N LEU A 146 -50.22 42.41 3.09
CA LEU A 146 -49.90 43.82 2.82
C LEU A 146 -50.89 44.46 1.82
N ALA A 147 -51.38 43.70 0.83
CA ALA A 147 -52.41 44.18 -0.10
C ALA A 147 -53.76 44.42 0.59
N GLN A 148 -54.14 43.55 1.55
CA GLN A 148 -55.37 43.73 2.34
C GLN A 148 -55.31 44.95 3.27
N ILE A 149 -54.17 45.24 3.90
CA ILE A 149 -54.02 46.45 4.73
C ILE A 149 -54.08 47.72 3.85
N ARG A 150 -53.47 47.69 2.66
CA ARG A 150 -53.49 48.83 1.74
C ARG A 150 -54.88 49.10 1.16
N ALA A 151 -55.68 48.06 0.93
CA ALA A 151 -57.08 48.18 0.51
C ALA A 151 -57.98 48.77 1.62
N ILE A 152 -57.71 48.45 2.89
CA ILE A 152 -58.45 49.03 4.04
C ILE A 152 -58.04 50.49 4.29
N ALA A 153 -56.78 50.85 4.06
CA ALA A 153 -56.30 52.24 4.20
C ALA A 153 -56.74 53.18 3.05
N SER A 154 -57.14 52.63 1.89
CA SER A 154 -57.62 53.43 0.73
C SER A 154 -59.14 53.53 0.63
N GLY A 155 -59.91 52.85 1.49
CA GLY A 155 -61.36 53.01 1.58
C GLY A 155 -62.13 52.74 0.28
N ASP A 156 -61.81 51.66 -0.43
CA ASP A 156 -62.53 51.25 -1.64
C ASP A 156 -63.04 49.81 -1.52
N LEU A 157 -64.36 49.66 -1.47
CA LEU A 157 -65.12 48.42 -1.25
C LEU A 157 -65.63 47.79 -2.56
N THR A 158 -64.93 47.97 -3.69
CA THR A 158 -65.42 47.55 -5.02
C THR A 158 -64.70 46.35 -5.66
N GLN A 159 -64.12 45.43 -4.88
CA GLN A 159 -63.67 44.15 -5.46
C GLN A 159 -64.41 42.94 -4.87
N PRO A 160 -65.09 42.13 -5.72
CA PRO A 160 -65.85 40.96 -5.28
C PRO A 160 -64.93 39.81 -4.86
N ILE A 161 -65.37 39.12 -3.81
CA ILE A 161 -64.76 37.91 -3.25
C ILE A 161 -65.05 36.75 -4.20
N VAL A 162 -64.03 36.20 -4.84
CA VAL A 162 -64.15 34.91 -5.54
C VAL A 162 -63.98 33.81 -4.50
N VAL A 163 -65.08 33.11 -4.24
CA VAL A 163 -65.12 31.84 -3.52
C VAL A 163 -65.09 30.72 -4.55
N GLU A 164 -63.98 30.01 -4.65
CA GLU A 164 -63.91 28.60 -5.04
C GLU A 164 -62.67 27.95 -4.42
#